data_AF-A0A067MCR9-F1
#
_entry.id   AF-A0A067MCR9-F1
#
_cell.length_a   1.000
_cell.length_b   1.000
_cell.length_c   1.000
_cell.angle_alpha   90.00
_cell.angle_beta   90.00
_cell.angle_gamma   90.00
#
_symmetry.space_group_name_H-M   'P 1'
#
loop_
_entity.id
_entity.type
_entity.pdbx_description
1 polymer ?
#
loop_
_entity_poly.entity_id
_entity_poly.type
_entity_poly.pdbx_seq_one_letter_code
_entity_poly.pdbx_strand_id
1 'polypeptide(L)' 'MLENPEVRRFIYEHLVDVNRIIHRIRMSGGTFSAIKAFFACPEVSAVGHRCNYEGRLADDSRVQKIRDWP' A
#
# COMPACT_ATOMS: atom_id res chain seq x y z
N MET A 1 4.00 -28.72 -3.62
CA MET A 1 2.69 -28.24 -4.10
C MET A 1 2.72 -26.72 -4.04
N LEU A 2 2.25 -26.01 -5.08
CA LEU A 2 2.03 -24.57 -4.96
C LEU A 2 0.90 -24.38 -3.94
N GLU A 3 1.20 -23.78 -2.78
CA GLU A 3 0.18 -23.34 -1.83
C GLU A 3 -0.67 -22.27 -2.56
N ASN A 4 -1.92 -22.61 -2.89
CA ASN A 4 -2.89 -21.76 -3.61
C ASN A 4 -2.63 -21.58 -5.13
N PRO A 5 -2.92 -22.60 -5.97
CA PRO A 5 -2.76 -22.50 -7.42
C PRO A 5 -3.69 -21.47 -8.09
N GLU A 6 -4.76 -21.04 -7.42
CA GLU A 6 -5.73 -20.05 -7.93
C GLU A 6 -5.29 -18.60 -7.68
N VAL A 7 -4.30 -18.38 -6.82
CA VAL A 7 -3.78 -17.05 -6.50
C VAL A 7 -2.56 -16.75 -7.35
N ARG A 8 -2.56 -15.59 -8.00
CA ARG A 8 -1.38 -15.15 -8.75
C ARG A 8 -0.20 -15.01 -7.79
N ARG A 9 0.93 -15.62 -8.12
CA ARG A 9 2.11 -15.72 -7.24
C ARG A 9 2.50 -14.39 -6.56
N PHE A 10 2.53 -13.28 -7.31
CA PHE A 10 2.92 -11.98 -6.74
C PHE A 10 1.94 -11.46 -5.68
N ILE A 11 0.64 -11.80 -5.78
CA ILE A 11 -0.36 -11.45 -4.75
C ILE A 11 -0.11 -12.27 -3.49
N TYR A 12 0.16 -13.56 -3.65
CA TYR A 12 0.48 -14.44 -2.52
C TYR A 12 1.72 -13.96 -1.78
N GLU A 13 2.82 -13.72 -2.50
CA GLU A 13 4.08 -13.20 -1.93
C GLU A 13 3.85 -11.88 -1.18
N HIS A 14 3.10 -10.93 -1.77
CA HIS A 14 2.77 -9.66 -1.12
C HIS A 14 1.96 -9.85 0.17
N LEU A 15 0.96 -10.73 0.17
CA LEU A 15 0.13 -10.98 1.35
C LEU A 15 0.90 -11.69 2.47
N VAL A 16 1.87 -12.55 2.13
CA VAL A 16 2.78 -13.15 3.10
C VAL A 16 3.64 -12.07 3.77
N ASP A 17 4.20 -11.14 3.00
CA ASP A 17 4.98 -10.01 3.54
C ASP A 17 4.13 -9.11 4.45
N VAL A 18 2.93 -8.75 3.99
CA VAL A 18 1.96 -7.96 4.77
C VAL A 18 1.64 -8.66 6.09
N ASN A 19 1.30 -9.95 6.07
CA ASN A 19 0.98 -10.71 7.27
C ASN A 19 2.15 -10.70 8.28
N ARG A 20 3.38 -10.90 7.78
CA ARG A 20 4.60 -10.86 8.62
C ARG A 20 4.81 -9.50 9.26
N ILE A 21 4.63 -8.41 8.51
CA ILE A 21 4.79 -7.04 9.02
C ILE A 21 3.72 -6.73 10.07
N ILE A 22 2.46 -7.01 9.76
CA ILE A 22 1.34 -6.77 10.69
C ILE A 22 1.56 -7.53 11.99
N HIS A 23 1.94 -8.80 11.90
CA HIS A 23 2.20 -9.62 13.07
C HIS A 23 3.31 -9.03 13.95
N ARG A 24 4.43 -8.59 13.35
CA ARG A 24 5.55 -7.98 14.09
C ARG A 24 5.16 -6.68 14.79
N ILE A 25 4.44 -5.80 14.10
CA ILE A 25 3.95 -4.55 14.70
C ILE A 25 2.98 -4.84 15.85
N ARG A 26 2.09 -5.83 15.68
CA ARG A 26 1.19 -6.26 16.75
C ARG A 26 1.98 -6.74 17.98
N MET A 27 3.02 -7.54 17.78
CA MET A 27 3.86 -8.06 18.86
C MET A 27 4.65 -6.97 19.58
N SER A 28 4.92 -5.83 18.93
CA SER A 28 5.54 -4.66 19.58
C SER A 28 4.51 -3.71 20.23
N GLY A 29 3.23 -4.09 20.32
CA GLY A 29 2.16 -3.25 20.86
C GLY A 29 1.68 -2.14 19.91
N GLY A 30 2.13 -2.15 18.66
CA GLY A 30 1.67 -1.22 17.63
C GLY A 30 0.29 -1.57 17.09
N THR A 31 -0.39 -0.58 16.52
CA THR A 31 -1.70 -0.74 15.89
C THR A 31 -1.72 -0.10 14.51
N PHE A 32 -2.61 -0.59 13.64
CA PHE A 32 -2.89 0.02 12.34
C PHE A 32 -4.32 0.56 12.33
N SER A 33 -4.53 1.68 11.64
CA SER A 33 -5.87 2.13 11.29
C SER A 33 -6.38 1.30 10.10
N ALA A 34 -7.37 0.44 10.33
CA ALA A 34 -7.96 -0.38 9.27
C ALA A 34 -8.52 0.48 8.12
N ILE A 35 -9.09 1.64 8.44
CA ILE A 35 -9.67 2.59 7.47
C ILE A 35 -8.60 3.17 6.53
N LYS A 36 -7.34 3.28 6.99
CA LYS A 36 -6.23 3.84 6.23
C LYS A 36 -5.32 2.78 5.60
N ALA A 37 -5.64 1.50 5.79
CA ALA A 37 -4.82 0.41 5.29
C ALA A 37 -5.17 0.09 3.83
N PHE A 38 -4.15 -0.11 3.00
CA PHE A 38 -4.27 -0.52 1.61
C PHE A 38 -3.53 -1.84 1.43
N PHE A 39 -4.18 -2.84 0.83
CA PHE A 39 -3.60 -4.17 0.60
C PHE A 39 -3.86 -4.60 -0.84
N ALA A 40 -2.81 -5.04 -1.54
CA ALA A 40 -2.90 -5.53 -2.92
C ALA A 40 -3.65 -4.59 -3.89
N CYS A 41 -3.55 -3.27 -3.70
CA CYS A 41 -4.15 -2.27 -4.56
C CYS A 41 -3.21 -1.95 -5.74
N PRO A 42 -3.74 -1.67 -6.95
CA PRO A 42 -2.92 -1.29 -8.10
C PRO A 42 -2.29 0.10 -7.96
N GLU A 43 -2.82 0.93 -7.06
CA GLU A 43 -2.35 2.27 -6.77
C GLU A 43 -2.58 2.61 -5.29
N VAL A 44 -1.68 3.39 -4.69
CA VAL A 44 -1.76 3.85 -3.31
C VAL A 44 -1.22 5.26 -3.14
N SER A 45 -1.88 6.09 -2.33
CA SER A 45 -1.31 7.37 -1.89
C SER A 45 -0.37 7.15 -0.71
N ALA A 46 0.93 7.25 -0.95
CA ALA A 46 1.98 7.07 0.05
C ALA A 46 2.83 8.34 0.17
N VAL A 47 2.89 8.92 1.38
CA VAL A 47 3.69 10.13 1.67
C VAL A 47 3.35 11.28 0.69
N GLY A 48 2.08 11.35 0.26
CA GLY A 48 1.50 12.26 -0.75
C GLY A 48 2.15 12.18 -2.14
N HIS A 49 2.61 10.99 -2.49
CA HIS A 49 2.75 10.58 -3.87
C HIS A 49 1.69 9.54 -4.18
N ARG A 50 1.21 9.55 -5.42
CA ARG A 50 0.37 8.48 -5.95
C ARG A 50 1.31 7.45 -6.57
N CYS A 51 1.38 6.27 -5.97
CA CYS A 51 2.30 5.21 -6.37
C CYS A 51 1.52 4.09 -7.05
N ASN A 52 1.89 3.74 -8.28
CA ASN A 52 1.29 2.67 -9.06
C ASN A 52 2.37 1.84 -9.76
N TYR A 53 1.95 0.93 -10.65
CA TYR A 53 2.87 0.06 -11.40
C TYR A 53 3.91 0.83 -12.23
N GLU A 54 3.57 2.01 -12.74
CA GLU A 54 4.46 2.82 -13.58
C GLU A 54 5.45 3.65 -12.75
N GLY A 55 5.27 3.70 -11.42
CA GLY A 55 6.16 4.37 -10.50
C GLY A 55 5.44 5.37 -9.60
N ARG A 56 6.04 6.54 -9.40
CA ARG A 56 5.55 7.58 -8.48
C ARG A 56 5.10 8.80 -9.25
N LEU A 57 3.86 9.19 -9.04
CA LEU A 57 3.25 10.42 -9.53
C LEU A 57 3.05 11.40 -8.39
N ALA A 58 2.99 12.69 -8.72
CA ALA A 58 2.57 13.70 -7.75
C ALA A 58 1.10 13.44 -7.36
N ASP A 59 0.80 13.53 -6.06
CA ASP A 59 -0.58 13.45 -5.60
C ASP A 59 -1.37 14.66 -6.09
N ASP A 60 -2.56 14.42 -6.64
CA ASP A 60 -3.38 15.46 -7.27
C ASP A 60 -3.70 16.59 -6.28
N SER A 61 -3.89 16.27 -5.00
CA SER A 61 -4.14 17.30 -3.97
C SER A 61 -2.94 18.22 -3.76
N ARG A 62 -1.71 17.71 -3.96
CA ARG A 62 -0.49 18.52 -3.89
C ARG A 62 -0.30 19.36 -5.14
N VAL A 63 -0.58 18.79 -6.31
CA VAL A 63 -0.56 19.53 -7.57
C VAL A 63 -1.57 20.68 -7.52
N GLN A 64 -2.76 20.42 -6.99
CA GLN A 64 -3.82 21.41 -6.87
C GLN A 64 -3.41 22.58 -5.95
N LYS A 65 -2.76 22.30 -4.81
CA LYS A 65 -2.23 23.36 -3.92
C LYS A 65 -1.24 24.30 -4.60
N ILE A 66 -0.44 23.80 -5.56
CA ILE A 66 0.50 24.64 -6.32
C ILE A 66 -0.27 25.47 -7.36
N ARG A 67 -1.27 24.88 -8.01
CA ARG A 67 -2.10 25.56 -9.01
C ARG A 67 -2.93 26.69 -8.40
N ASP A 68 -3.43 26.48 -7.18
CA ASP A 68 -4.27 27.43 -6.46
C ASP A 68 -3.46 28.47 -5.67
N TRP A 69 -2.13 28.46 -5.79
CA TRP A 69 -1.26 29.40 -5.10
C TRP A 69 -1.42 30.81 -5.73
N PRO A 70 -1.80 31.85 -4.95
CA PRO A 70 -2.06 33.21 -5.45
C PRO A 70 -0.80 34.00 -5.82
#